data_AF-H1LKE9-F1
#
_entry.id   AF-H1LKE9-F1
#
_cell.length_a   1.000
_cell.length_b   1.000
_cell.length_c   1.000
_cell.angle_alpha   90.00
_cell.angle_beta   90.00
_cell.angle_gamma   90.00
#
_symmetry.space_group_name_H-M   'P 1'
#
loop_
_entity.id
_entity.type
_entity.pdbx_description
1 polymer ?
#
loop_
_entity_poly.entity_id
_entity_poly.type
_entity_poly.pdbx_seq_one_letter_code
_entity_poly.pdbx_strand_id
1 'polypeptide(L)'
;MKEARSKRQKWLELGINGLLFIIPLFLIVDGSVELAQNSLYHPDTFILFGLLILGLLGLVMTGLTIFRMYTRGWRNLAHYQKILAIFYLACLVIGGITWLIFTEVIPFD
;
A
#
# COMPACT_ATOMS: atom_id res chain seq x y z
N MET A 1 -31.04 -8.07 10.38
CA MET A 1 -30.76 -7.56 9.01
C MET A 1 -29.65 -6.51 8.92
N LYS A 2 -29.40 -5.65 9.92
CA LYS A 2 -28.30 -4.65 9.90
C LYS A 2 -26.89 -5.27 9.90
N GLU A 3 -26.66 -6.40 10.56
CA GLU A 3 -25.33 -7.04 10.64
C GLU A 3 -24.86 -7.67 9.32
N ALA A 4 -25.76 -8.28 8.54
CA ALA A 4 -25.40 -8.91 7.26
C ALA A 4 -24.90 -7.88 6.22
N ARG A 5 -25.46 -6.66 6.26
CA ARG A 5 -25.02 -5.53 5.41
C ARG A 5 -23.62 -5.04 5.80
N SER A 6 -23.32 -4.98 7.11
CA SER A 6 -21.99 -4.64 7.64
C SER A 6 -20.93 -5.67 7.25
N LYS A 7 -21.24 -6.97 7.33
CA LYS A 7 -20.29 -8.03 7.00
C LYS A 7 -19.90 -8.01 5.51
N ARG A 8 -20.87 -7.85 4.61
CA ARG A 8 -20.61 -7.72 3.16
C ARG A 8 -19.76 -6.49 2.82
N GLN A 9 -20.04 -5.33 3.42
CA GLN A 9 -19.24 -4.13 3.21
C GLN A 9 -17.78 -4.32 3.66
N LYS A 10 -17.54 -5.00 4.78
CA LYS A 10 -16.18 -5.33 5.23
C LYS A 10 -15.43 -6.23 4.24
N TRP A 11 -16.10 -7.24 3.70
CA TRP A 11 -15.50 -8.14 2.69
C TRP A 11 -15.22 -7.42 1.37
N LEU A 12 -16.10 -6.52 0.94
CA LEU A 12 -15.86 -5.69 -0.25
C LEU A 12 -14.70 -4.72 -0.03
N GLU A 13 -14.65 -4.06 1.12
CA GLU A 13 -13.54 -3.15 1.46
C GLU A 13 -12.21 -3.92 1.51
N LEU A 14 -12.18 -5.10 2.13
CA LEU A 14 -11.01 -5.97 2.14
C LEU A 14 -10.62 -6.43 0.72
N GLY A 15 -11.60 -6.81 -0.10
CA GLY A 15 -11.38 -7.27 -1.48
C GLY A 15 -10.84 -6.17 -2.39
N ILE A 16 -11.41 -4.96 -2.31
CA ILE A 16 -10.94 -3.79 -3.08
C ILE A 16 -9.53 -3.41 -2.63
N ASN A 17 -9.29 -3.37 -1.32
CA ASN A 17 -7.96 -3.10 -0.78
C ASN A 17 -6.97 -4.14 -1.28
N GLY A 18 -7.28 -5.43 -1.18
CA GLY A 18 -6.43 -6.51 -1.69
C GLY A 18 -6.15 -6.37 -3.19
N LEU A 19 -7.18 -6.13 -4.00
CA LEU A 19 -7.07 -5.95 -5.45
C LEU A 19 -6.16 -4.78 -5.83
N LEU A 20 -6.26 -3.65 -5.11
CA LEU A 20 -5.43 -2.48 -5.33
C LEU A 20 -3.93 -2.76 -5.11
N PHE A 21 -3.59 -3.69 -4.20
CA PHE A 21 -2.21 -4.09 -3.99
C PHE A 21 -1.69 -5.13 -4.99
N ILE A 22 -2.56 -5.82 -5.75
CA ILE A 22 -2.13 -6.84 -6.70
C ILE A 22 -1.21 -6.24 -7.76
N ILE A 23 -1.57 -5.08 -8.31
CA ILE A 23 -0.78 -4.43 -9.38
C ILE A 23 0.64 -4.06 -8.90
N PRO A 24 0.83 -3.27 -7.81
CA PRO A 24 2.17 -2.93 -7.36
C PRO A 24 2.96 -4.16 -6.91
N LEU A 25 2.32 -5.15 -6.28
CA LEU A 25 3.00 -6.38 -5.89
C LEU A 25 3.43 -7.22 -7.10
N PHE A 26 2.59 -7.30 -8.13
CA PHE A 26 2.93 -7.99 -9.37
C PHE A 26 4.16 -7.37 -10.03
N LEU A 27 4.20 -6.03 -10.15
CA LEU A 27 5.34 -5.32 -10.71
C LEU A 27 6.64 -5.54 -9.92
N ILE A 28 6.56 -5.55 -8.59
CA ILE A 28 7.71 -5.82 -7.72
C ILE A 28 8.20 -7.25 -7.92
N VAL A 29 7.30 -8.23 -7.96
CA VAL A 29 7.66 -9.65 -8.14
C VAL A 29 8.23 -9.90 -9.53
N ASP A 30 7.59 -9.39 -10.57
CA ASP A 30 8.02 -9.57 -11.96
C ASP A 30 9.41 -8.96 -12.17
N GLY A 31 9.61 -7.71 -11.74
CA GLY A 31 10.92 -7.08 -11.76
C GLY A 31 11.96 -7.82 -10.91
N SER A 32 11.59 -8.39 -9.75
CA SER A 32 12.53 -9.18 -8.93
C SER A 32 12.94 -10.49 -9.60
N VAL A 33 12.00 -11.19 -10.26
CA VAL A 33 12.27 -12.41 -11.02
C VAL A 33 13.18 -12.11 -12.20
N GLU A 34 12.91 -11.01 -12.90
CA GLU A 34 13.66 -10.60 -14.07
C GLU A 34 15.09 -10.13 -13.73
N LEU A 35 15.26 -9.47 -12.58
CA LEU A 35 16.57 -9.16 -12.00
C LEU A 35 17.37 -10.44 -11.70
N ALA A 36 16.73 -11.45 -11.13
CA ALA A 36 17.38 -12.73 -10.84
C ALA A 36 17.78 -13.51 -12.11
N GLN A 37 17.14 -13.24 -13.23
CA GLN A 37 17.40 -13.88 -14.52
C GLN A 37 18.45 -13.14 -15.38
N ASN A 38 19.03 -12.03 -14.91
CA ASN A 38 19.94 -11.18 -15.69
C ASN A 38 19.36 -10.80 -17.07
N SER A 39 18.04 -10.59 -17.14
CA SER A 39 17.34 -10.21 -18.36
C SER A 39 17.70 -8.78 -18.79
N LEU A 40 17.45 -8.50 -20.08
CA LEU A 40 17.77 -7.24 -20.74
C LEU A 40 16.77 -6.12 -20.46
N TYR A 41 15.56 -6.44 -19.98
CA TYR A 41 14.58 -5.43 -19.61
C TYR A 41 14.88 -4.94 -18.21
N HIS A 42 15.11 -3.63 -18.07
CA HIS A 42 15.44 -2.90 -16.83
C HIS A 42 14.54 -3.33 -15.65
N PRO A 43 14.94 -4.35 -14.88
CA PRO A 43 14.05 -5.00 -13.90
C PRO A 43 13.90 -4.15 -12.63
N ASP A 44 14.94 -3.37 -12.35
CA ASP A 44 14.98 -2.26 -11.41
C ASP A 44 13.87 -1.24 -11.64
N THR A 45 13.52 -0.96 -12.90
CA THR A 45 12.48 0.01 -13.25
C THR A 45 11.09 -0.49 -12.86
N PHE A 46 10.79 -1.77 -13.08
CA PHE A 46 9.52 -2.37 -12.67
C PHE A 46 9.34 -2.42 -11.15
N ILE A 47 10.41 -2.78 -10.43
CA ILE A 47 10.43 -2.74 -8.96
C ILE A 47 10.16 -1.31 -8.46
N LEU A 48 10.87 -0.33 -9.02
CA LEU A 48 10.70 1.08 -8.67
C LEU A 48 9.27 1.56 -8.92
N PHE A 49 8.69 1.29 -10.09
CA PHE A 49 7.30 1.64 -10.39
C PHE A 49 6.32 1.01 -9.41
N GLY A 50 6.49 -0.27 -9.09
CA GLY A 50 5.67 -0.96 -8.10
C GLY A 50 5.74 -0.31 -6.72
N LEU A 51 6.94 0.07 -6.26
CA LEU A 51 7.15 0.76 -4.98
C LEU A 51 6.58 2.19 -4.96
N LEU A 52 6.68 2.94 -6.06
CA LEU A 52 6.10 4.28 -6.18
C LEU A 52 4.57 4.24 -6.11
N ILE A 53 3.94 3.29 -6.82
CA ILE A 53 2.49 3.06 -6.76
C ILE A 53 2.09 2.63 -5.34
N LEU A 54 2.87 1.75 -4.71
CA LEU A 54 2.65 1.31 -3.33
C LEU A 54 2.69 2.49 -2.35
N GLY A 55 3.61 3.44 -2.53
CA GLY A 55 3.69 4.65 -1.73
C GLY A 55 2.48 5.56 -1.88
N LEU A 56 2.00 5.75 -3.12
CA LEU A 56 0.84 6.57 -3.39
C LEU A 56 -0.45 5.97 -2.79
N LEU A 57 -0.61 4.65 -2.92
CA LEU A 57 -1.69 3.90 -2.26
C LEU A 57 -1.58 3.99 -0.73
N GLY A 58 -0.37 3.80 -0.19
CA GLY A 58 -0.09 3.94 1.24
C GLY A 58 -0.48 5.31 1.77
N LEU A 59 -0.18 6.39 1.03
CA LEU A 59 -0.51 7.76 1.40
C LEU A 59 -2.03 7.97 1.48
N VAL A 60 -2.75 7.62 0.41
CA VAL A 60 -4.20 7.79 0.31
C VAL A 60 -4.90 6.98 1.41
N MET A 61 -4.54 5.70 1.57
CA MET A 61 -5.18 4.82 2.54
C MET A 61 -4.87 5.19 3.99
N THR A 62 -3.64 5.62 4.27
CA THR A 62 -3.27 6.12 5.61
C THR A 62 -4.01 7.41 5.93
N GLY A 63 -4.10 8.35 4.99
CA GLY A 63 -4.88 9.59 5.16
C GLY A 63 -6.36 9.32 5.44
N LEU A 64 -6.99 8.42 4.68
CA LEU A 64 -8.37 7.99 4.91
C LEU A 64 -8.53 7.33 6.30
N THR A 65 -7.55 6.55 6.73
CA THR A 65 -7.58 5.89 8.03
C THR A 65 -7.44 6.88 9.17
N ILE A 66 -6.54 7.86 9.07
CA ILE A 66 -6.38 8.95 10.04
C ILE A 66 -7.67 9.79 10.11
N PHE A 67 -8.29 10.11 8.98
CA PHE A 67 -9.57 10.83 8.96
C PHE A 67 -10.69 10.05 9.68
N ARG A 68 -10.75 8.73 9.46
CA ARG A 68 -11.69 7.84 10.18
C ARG A 68 -11.39 7.77 11.67
N MET A 69 -10.11 7.78 12.06
CA MET A 69 -9.68 7.84 13.46
C MET A 69 -10.12 9.14 14.13
N TYR A 70 -9.95 10.27 13.44
CA TYR A 70 -10.34 11.58 13.94
C TYR A 70 -11.85 11.69 14.17
N THR A 71 -12.65 11.16 13.23
CA THR A 71 -14.11 11.24 13.30
C THR A 71 -14.76 10.25 14.27
N ARG A 72 -14.23 9.02 14.41
CA ARG A 72 -14.85 7.96 15.23
C ARG A 72 -14.12 7.64 16.54
N GLY A 73 -12.87 8.08 16.66
CA GLY A 73 -11.97 7.75 17.76
C GLY A 73 -11.30 6.38 17.59
N TRP A 74 -10.00 6.30 17.91
CA TRP A 74 -9.20 5.07 17.81
C TRP A 74 -9.76 3.89 18.61
N ARG A 75 -10.37 4.16 19.76
CA ARG A 75 -10.92 3.13 20.65
C ARG A 75 -12.14 2.42 20.05
N ASN A 76 -12.91 3.11 19.20
CA ASN A 76 -14.12 2.59 18.57
C ASN A 76 -13.85 1.85 17.24
N LEU A 77 -12.61 1.83 16.76
CA LEU A 77 -12.23 1.11 15.55
C LEU A 77 -12.11 -0.40 15.83
N ALA A 78 -12.62 -1.19 14.89
CA ALA A 78 -12.49 -2.64 14.93
C ALA A 78 -11.01 -3.06 14.80
N HIS A 79 -10.62 -4.19 15.39
CA HIS A 79 -9.24 -4.68 15.33
C HIS A 79 -8.70 -4.80 13.89
N TYR A 80 -9.52 -5.25 12.93
CA TYR A 80 -9.10 -5.35 11.53
C TYR A 80 -8.68 -3.99 10.94
N GLN A 81 -9.37 -2.89 11.30
CA GLN A 81 -9.04 -1.55 10.82
C GLN A 81 -7.74 -1.04 11.42
N LYS A 82 -7.43 -1.42 12.66
CA LYS A 82 -6.15 -1.10 13.30
C LYS A 82 -4.98 -1.82 12.63
N ILE A 83 -5.17 -3.10 12.29
CA ILE A 83 -4.16 -3.87 11.55
C ILE A 83 -3.94 -3.26 10.16
N LEU A 84 -5.02 -2.93 9.44
CA LEU A 84 -4.93 -2.25 8.15
C LEU A 84 -4.26 -0.88 8.27
N ALA A 85 -4.51 -0.13 9.34
CA ALA A 85 -3.85 1.15 9.59
C ALA A 85 -2.33 1.00 9.68
N ILE A 86 -1.86 0.01 10.45
CA ILE A 86 -0.43 -0.27 10.60
C ILE A 86 0.17 -0.71 9.27
N PHE A 87 -0.55 -1.56 8.52
CA PHE A 87 -0.13 -2.01 7.20
C PHE A 87 0.01 -0.85 6.21
N TYR A 88 -0.99 0.04 6.12
CA TYR A 88 -0.93 1.21 5.25
C TYR A 88 0.18 2.18 5.65
N LEU A 89 0.42 2.35 6.95
CA LEU A 89 1.51 3.16 7.45
C LEU A 89 2.87 2.57 7.02
N ALA A 90 3.06 1.25 7.12
CA ALA A 90 4.27 0.59 6.64
C ALA A 90 4.46 0.77 5.12
N CYS A 91 3.40 0.58 4.33
CA CYS A 91 3.43 0.85 2.88
C CYS A 91 3.80 2.31 2.58
N LEU A 92 3.25 3.27 3.34
CA LEU A 92 3.56 4.68 3.21
C LEU A 92 5.02 4.98 3.57
N VAL A 93 5.57 4.37 4.61
CA VAL A 93 6.99 4.57 4.97
C VAL A 93 7.89 4.05 3.86
N ILE A 94 7.68 2.80 3.40
CA ILE A 94 8.50 2.18 2.36
C ILE A 94 8.40 2.98 1.04
N GLY A 95 7.18 3.22 0.58
CA GLY A 95 6.96 3.95 -0.66
C GLY A 95 7.32 5.42 -0.53
N GLY A 96 7.13 6.04 0.62
CA GLY A 96 7.52 7.44 0.89
C GLY A 96 9.04 7.62 0.84
N ILE A 97 9.82 6.73 1.45
CA ILE A 97 11.28 6.73 1.32
C ILE A 97 11.68 6.56 -0.15
N THR A 98 11.04 5.62 -0.85
CA THR A 98 11.29 5.41 -2.29
C THR A 98 11.01 6.67 -3.11
N TRP A 99 9.92 7.38 -2.81
CA TRP A 99 9.59 8.67 -3.43
C TRP A 99 10.64 9.75 -3.13
N LEU A 100 11.13 9.83 -1.88
CA LEU A 100 12.14 10.81 -1.49
C LEU A 100 13.49 10.58 -2.19
N ILE A 101 13.87 9.31 -2.37
CA ILE A 101 15.06 8.93 -3.15
C ILE A 101 14.83 9.24 -4.63
N PHE A 102 13.70 8.82 -5.20
CA PHE A 102 13.38 9.02 -6.62
C PHE A 102 13.29 10.50 -7.02
N THR A 103 12.83 11.36 -6.11
CA THR A 103 12.75 12.82 -6.34
C THR A 103 14.05 13.55 -5.99
N GLU A 104 15.12 12.81 -5.65
CA GLU A 104 16.42 13.34 -5.24
C GLU A 104 16.35 14.30 -4.03
N VAL A 105 15.26 14.24 -3.25
CA VAL A 105 15.10 15.02 -2.02
C VAL A 105 16.05 14.49 -0.94
N ILE A 106 16.24 13.17 -0.91
CA ILE A 106 17.28 12.52 -0.12
C ILE A 106 18.30 11.93 -1.09
N PRO A 107 19.56 12.40 -1.08
CA PRO A 107 20.61 11.77 -1.88
C PRO A 107 20.84 10.34 -1.38
N PHE A 108 20.93 9.41 -2.32
CA PHE A 108 21.24 8.01 -2.06
C PHE A 108 22.56 7.70 -2.76
N ASP A 109 23.65 8.07 -2.09
CA ASP A 109 25.03 7.75 -2.48
C ASP A 109 25.50 6.43 -1.83
#